data_AF-A0A645CDT2-F1
#
_entry.id   AF-A0A645CDT2-F1
#
_cell.length_a   1.000
_cell.length_b   1.000
_cell.length_c   1.000
_cell.angle_alpha   90.00
_cell.angle_beta   90.00
_cell.angle_gamma   90.00
#
_symmetry.space_group_name_H-M   'P 1'
#
loop_
_entity.id
_entity.type
_entity.pdbx_description
1 polymer ?
#
loop_
_entity_poly.entity_id
_entity_poly.type
_entity_poly.pdbx_seq_one_letter_code
_entity_poly.pdbx_strand_id
1 'polypeptide(L)'
;MSALETIGNIIIFIPFGIFISMLIEDKPVKDRVLLGMMLSICYETIQFILSIGVADATDVLTNTAGCAVGIGLYILMKKIIRSEFKMRRFVVICSAAVCVPSMAMLPMLSTMWIK
;
A
#
# COMPACT_ATOMS: atom_id res chain seq x y z
N MET A 1 -4.71 -15.36 -10.70
CA MET A 1 -3.91 -14.88 -9.56
C MET A 1 -3.37 -16.05 -8.75
N SER A 2 -2.06 -16.09 -8.52
CA SER A 2 -1.44 -17.07 -7.62
C SER A 2 -1.52 -16.60 -6.17
N ALA A 3 -1.51 -17.53 -5.19
CA ALA A 3 -1.53 -17.15 -3.77
C ALA A 3 -0.34 -16.27 -3.36
N LEU A 4 0.79 -16.38 -4.07
CA LEU A 4 1.99 -15.57 -3.86
C LEU A 4 1.76 -14.11 -4.28
N GLU A 5 1.07 -13.87 -5.41
CA GLU A 5 0.68 -12.52 -5.84
C GLU A 5 -0.24 -11.87 -4.82
N THR A 6 -1.25 -12.60 -4.33
CA THR A 6 -2.20 -12.09 -3.35
C THR A 6 -1.51 -11.65 -2.06
N ILE A 7 -0.60 -12.48 -1.53
CA ILE A 7 0.17 -12.16 -0.33
C ILE A 7 1.14 -11.00 -0.61
N GLY A 8 1.76 -10.98 -1.78
CA GLY A 8 2.66 -9.90 -2.21
C GLY A 8 1.97 -8.53 -2.22
N ASN A 9 0.80 -8.44 -2.84
CA ASN A 9 0.00 -7.21 -2.92
C ASN A 9 -0.37 -6.67 -1.54
N ILE A 10 -0.81 -7.56 -0.63
CA ILE A 10 -1.09 -7.21 0.77
C ILE A 10 0.15 -6.64 1.44
N ILE A 11 1.29 -7.34 1.36
CA ILE A 11 2.53 -6.94 2.04
C ILE A 11 3.02 -5.57 1.52
N ILE A 12 2.95 -5.33 0.21
CA ILE A 12 3.41 -4.08 -0.40
C ILE A 12 2.56 -2.88 0.05
N PHE A 13 1.26 -3.07 0.29
CA PHE A 13 0.36 -1.99 0.72
C PHE A 13 0.37 -1.73 2.24
N ILE A 14 0.95 -2.61 3.06
CA ILE A 14 1.06 -2.39 4.52
C ILE A 14 1.83 -1.09 4.85
N PRO A 15 3.04 -0.84 4.31
CA PRO A 15 3.78 0.40 4.58
C PRO A 15 3.05 1.66 4.12
N PHE A 16 2.24 1.55 3.05
CA PHE A 16 1.37 2.64 2.61
C PHE A 16 0.25 2.93 3.62
N GLY A 17 -0.42 1.88 4.13
CA GLY A 17 -1.44 2.01 5.18
C GLY A 17 -0.91 2.64 6.48
N ILE A 18 0.33 2.31 6.84
CA ILE A 18 1.03 2.94 7.97
C ILE A 18 1.30 4.42 7.67
N PHE A 19 1.84 4.71 6.48
CA PHE A 19 2.19 6.07 6.07
C PHE A 19 0.98 7.01 6.03
N ILE A 20 -0.12 6.59 5.39
CA ILE A 20 -1.31 7.42 5.27
C ILE A 20 -1.95 7.68 6.64
N SER A 21 -1.87 6.70 7.55
CA SER A 21 -2.33 6.87 8.93
C SER A 21 -1.56 7.89 9.73
N MET A 22 -0.26 8.03 9.45
CA MET A 22 0.58 9.07 10.02
C MET A 22 0.32 10.44 9.38
N LEU A 23 0.05 10.47 8.07
CA LEU A 23 -0.13 11.71 7.31
C LEU A 23 -1.45 12.40 7.62
N ILE A 24 -2.54 11.64 7.67
CA ILE A 24 -3.90 12.14 7.90
C ILE A 24 -4.48 11.54 9.18
N GLU A 25 -3.72 11.65 10.26
CA GLU A 25 -4.08 11.06 11.54
C GLU A 25 -5.40 11.60 12.13
N ASP A 26 -5.83 12.80 11.76
CA ASP A 26 -7.08 13.38 12.25
C ASP A 26 -8.32 12.82 11.54
N LYS A 27 -8.13 12.07 10.44
CA LYS A 27 -9.24 11.48 9.67
C LYS A 27 -9.64 10.09 10.21
N PRO A 28 -10.92 9.72 10.15
CA PRO A 28 -11.39 8.41 10.59
C PRO A 28 -10.78 7.29 9.74
N VAL A 29 -10.66 6.09 10.32
CA VAL A 29 -10.06 4.91 9.67
C VAL A 29 -10.70 4.61 8.31
N LYS A 30 -12.03 4.76 8.19
CA LYS A 30 -12.75 4.53 6.93
C LYS A 30 -12.24 5.40 5.78
N ASP A 31 -11.89 6.66 6.05
CA ASP A 31 -11.43 7.60 5.02
C ASP A 31 -10.02 7.22 4.56
N ARG A 32 -9.19 6.70 5.48
CA ARG A 32 -7.84 6.21 5.18
C ARG A 32 -7.88 4.93 4.34
N VAL A 33 -8.79 4.00 4.67
CA VAL A 33 -9.02 2.79 3.87
C VAL A 33 -9.52 3.17 2.47
N LEU A 34 -10.48 4.11 2.39
CA LEU A 34 -11.01 4.59 1.12
C LEU A 34 -9.92 5.22 0.25
N LEU A 35 -9.00 5.99 0.83
CA LEU A 35 -7.84 6.52 0.11
C LEU A 35 -6.92 5.42 -0.42
N GLY A 36 -6.69 4.35 0.34
CA GLY A 36 -5.96 3.17 -0.16
C GLY A 36 -6.67 2.47 -1.31
N MET A 37 -7.99 2.31 -1.22
CA MET A 37 -8.79 1.75 -2.30
C MET A 37 -8.76 2.63 -3.55
N MET A 38 -8.94 3.94 -3.41
CA MET A 38 -8.85 4.89 -4.54
C MET A 38 -7.47 4.87 -5.18
N LEU A 39 -6.40 4.83 -4.40
CA LEU A 39 -5.04 4.70 -4.93
C LEU A 39 -4.89 3.41 -5.74
N SER A 40 -5.40 2.28 -5.23
CA SER A 40 -5.33 1.02 -5.96
C SER A 40 -6.17 1.03 -7.24
N ILE A 41 -7.34 1.68 -7.26
CA ILE A 41 -8.13 1.85 -8.49
C ILE A 41 -7.38 2.71 -9.51
N CYS A 42 -6.77 3.82 -9.05
CA CYS A 42 -5.93 4.64 -9.92
C CYS A 42 -4.79 3.82 -10.51
N TYR A 43 -4.19 2.93 -9.72
CA TYR A 43 -3.10 2.07 -10.14
C TYR A 43 -3.53 1.12 -11.28
N GLU A 44 -4.60 0.35 -11.08
CA GLU A 44 -5.18 -0.53 -12.11
C GLU A 44 -5.59 0.25 -13.37
N THR A 45 -6.16 1.44 -13.19
CA THR A 45 -6.60 2.31 -14.30
C THR A 45 -5.42 2.76 -15.15
N ILE A 46 -4.30 3.14 -14.52
CA ILE A 46 -3.08 3.52 -15.22
C ILE A 46 -2.48 2.33 -15.98
N GLN A 47 -2.44 1.15 -15.35
CA GLN A 47 -1.94 -0.07 -16.01
C GLN A 47 -2.78 -0.43 -17.24
N PHE A 48 -4.11 -0.31 -17.13
CA PHE A 48 -5.05 -0.52 -18.23
C PHE A 48 -4.82 0.48 -19.38
N ILE A 49 -4.79 1.78 -19.08
CA ILE A 49 -4.64 2.84 -20.10
C ILE A 49 -3.30 2.72 -20.82
N LEU A 50 -2.22 2.47 -20.08
CA LEU A 50 -0.87 2.38 -20.65
C LEU A 50 -0.57 1.01 -21.24
N SER A 51 -1.49 0.04 -21.12
CA SER A 51 -1.30 -1.36 -21.55
C SER A 51 -0.01 -1.98 -21.01
N ILE A 52 0.43 -1.55 -19.81
CA ILE A 52 1.66 -2.02 -19.18
C ILE A 52 1.41 -3.33 -18.44
N GLY A 53 0.16 -3.63 -18.06
CA GLY A 53 -0.26 -4.88 -17.39
C GLY A 53 -1.75 -5.18 -17.56
N VAL A 54 -2.22 -6.25 -16.91
CA VAL A 54 -3.64 -6.63 -16.89
C VAL A 54 -4.28 -6.05 -15.65
N ALA A 55 -5.29 -5.20 -15.82
CA ALA A 55 -6.05 -4.69 -14.69
C ALA A 55 -6.89 -5.79 -14.03
N ASP A 56 -6.75 -5.98 -12.72
CA ASP A 56 -7.47 -7.00 -11.94
C ASP A 56 -8.15 -6.37 -10.71
N ALA A 57 -9.46 -6.53 -10.61
CA ALA A 57 -10.22 -6.07 -9.45
C ALA A 57 -9.79 -6.76 -8.13
N THR A 58 -9.19 -7.95 -8.23
CA THR A 58 -8.62 -8.68 -7.08
C THR A 58 -7.41 -7.94 -6.51
N ASP A 59 -6.64 -7.24 -7.33
CA ASP A 59 -5.50 -6.42 -6.88
C ASP A 59 -5.99 -5.23 -6.07
N VAL A 60 -7.10 -4.60 -6.50
CA VAL A 60 -7.77 -3.56 -5.70
C VAL A 60 -8.17 -4.06 -4.32
N LEU A 61 -8.77 -5.25 -4.22
CA LEU A 61 -9.20 -5.82 -2.95
C LEU A 61 -8.02 -6.16 -2.04
N THR A 62 -6.98 -6.80 -2.58
CA THR A 62 -5.81 -7.24 -1.82
C THR A 62 -4.95 -6.06 -1.36
N ASN A 63 -4.75 -5.05 -2.21
CA ASN A 63 -4.09 -3.80 -1.85
C ASN A 63 -4.87 -3.02 -0.78
N THR A 64 -6.21 -2.96 -0.90
CA THR A 64 -7.06 -2.33 0.12
C THR A 64 -6.96 -3.06 1.45
N ALA A 65 -6.93 -4.39 1.44
CA ALA A 65 -6.72 -5.21 2.64
C ALA A 65 -5.34 -4.95 3.27
N GLY A 66 -4.27 -4.91 2.45
CA GLY A 66 -2.93 -4.54 2.91
C GLY A 66 -2.88 -3.15 3.56
N CYS A 67 -3.56 -2.17 2.96
CA CYS A 67 -3.70 -0.83 3.53
C CYS A 67 -4.39 -0.88 4.90
N ALA A 68 -5.51 -1.60 5.01
CA ALA A 68 -6.24 -1.76 6.27
C ALA A 68 -5.38 -2.39 7.38
N VAL A 69 -4.58 -3.41 7.04
CA VAL A 69 -3.61 -4.02 7.96
C VAL A 69 -2.57 -3.00 8.41
N GLY A 70 -1.99 -2.23 7.48
CA GLY A 70 -1.04 -1.16 7.79
C GLY A 70 -1.61 -0.08 8.71
N ILE A 71 -2.87 0.33 8.49
CA ILE A 71 -3.57 1.28 9.37
C ILE A 71 -3.69 0.69 10.79
N GLY A 72 -4.09 -0.58 10.91
CA GLY A 72 -4.16 -1.26 12.20
C GLY A 72 -2.81 -1.33 12.92
N LEU A 73 -1.73 -1.63 12.19
CA LEU A 73 -0.37 -1.64 12.74
C LEU A 73 0.06 -0.26 13.23
N TYR A 74 -0.21 0.82 12.49
CA TYR A 74 0.10 2.18 12.93
C TYR A 74 -0.61 2.52 14.25
N ILE A 75 -1.90 2.19 14.36
CA ILE A 75 -2.69 2.43 15.58
C ILE A 75 -2.10 1.65 16.76
N LEU A 76 -1.65 0.41 16.54
CA LEU A 76 -0.98 -0.39 17.57
C LEU A 76 0.38 0.22 17.98
N MET A 77 1.19 0.62 17.00
CA MET A 77 2.50 1.22 17.23
C MET A 77 2.40 2.53 18.01
N LYS A 78 1.40 3.38 17.73
CA LYS A 78 1.19 4.63 18.46
C LYS A 78 0.86 4.40 19.94
N LYS A 79 0.20 3.29 20.29
CA LYS A 79 -0.05 2.93 21.69
C LYS A 79 1.24 2.53 22.43
N ILE A 80 2.23 1.99 21.72
CA ILE A 80 3.48 1.48 22.29
C ILE A 80 4.56 2.57 22.30
N ILE A 81 4.71 3.31 21.20
CA ILE A 81 5.75 4.32 21.01
C ILE A 81 5.22 5.67 21.47
N ARG A 82 5.63 6.10 22.68
CA ARG A 82 5.22 7.41 23.24
C ARG A 82 5.86 8.63 22.56
N SER A 83 6.93 8.44 21.78
CA SER A 83 7.65 9.53 21.13
C SER A 83 7.20 9.69 19.69
N GLU A 84 6.46 10.77 19.43
CA GLU A 84 6.01 11.17 18.08
C GLU A 84 7.19 11.29 17.09
N PHE A 85 8.34 11.82 17.54
CA PHE A 85 9.52 11.95 16.68
C PHE A 85 10.11 10.58 16.28
N LYS A 86 10.21 9.64 17.24
CA LYS A 86 10.69 8.27 16.94
C LYS A 86 9.71 7.53 16.02
N MET A 87 8.41 7.69 16.26
CA MET A 87 7.36 7.09 15.43
C MET A 87 7.42 7.62 14.00
N ARG A 88 7.43 8.95 13.82
CA ARG A 88 7.50 9.58 12.49
C ARG A 88 8.76 9.17 11.73
N ARG A 89 9.92 9.21 12.38
CA ARG A 89 11.19 8.80 11.75
C ARG A 89 11.17 7.33 11.33
N PHE A 90 10.65 6.44 12.18
CA PHE A 90 10.52 5.03 11.85
C PHE A 90 9.60 4.81 10.64
N VAL A 91 8.39 5.40 10.66
CA VAL A 91 7.41 5.27 9.58
C VAL A 91 7.97 5.80 8.27
N VAL A 92 8.57 6.99 8.24
CA VAL A 92 9.13 7.57 7.01
C VAL A 92 10.23 6.68 6.42
N ILE A 93 11.14 6.14 7.25
CA ILE A 93 12.22 5.27 6.77
C ILE A 93 11.66 3.97 6.21
N CYS A 94 10.74 3.31 6.92
CA CYS A 94 10.11 2.06 6.47
C CYS A 94 9.27 2.27 5.20
N SER A 95 8.49 3.34 5.14
CA SER A 95 7.67 3.65 3.97
C SER A 95 8.52 4.07 2.79
N ALA A 96 9.59 4.86 2.95
CA ALA A 96 10.49 5.22 1.86
C ALA A 96 11.24 4.00 1.31
N ALA A 97 11.69 3.10 2.18
CA ALA A 97 12.36 1.86 1.80
C ALA A 97 11.46 0.91 0.99
N VAL A 98 10.12 1.03 1.09
CA VAL A 98 9.18 0.17 0.36
C VAL A 98 8.52 0.88 -0.82
N CYS A 99 8.17 2.16 -0.69
CA CYS A 99 7.55 2.95 -1.76
C CYS A 99 8.49 3.17 -2.95
N VAL A 100 9.80 3.34 -2.72
CA VAL A 100 10.77 3.55 -3.80
C VAL A 100 10.96 2.27 -4.64
N PRO A 101 11.13 1.08 -4.05
CA PRO A 101 11.16 -0.16 -4.81
C PRO A 101 9.81 -0.53 -5.43
N SER A 102 8.68 -0.31 -4.76
CA SER A 102 7.38 -0.69 -5.30
C SER A 102 7.01 0.11 -6.55
N MET A 103 7.26 1.43 -6.59
CA MET A 103 7.07 2.22 -7.82
C MET A 103 8.00 1.76 -8.98
N ALA A 104 9.14 1.16 -8.68
CA ALA A 104 10.11 0.68 -9.67
C ALA A 104 9.89 -0.79 -10.11
N MET A 105 9.36 -1.65 -9.24
CA MET A 105 9.18 -3.10 -9.50
C MET A 105 7.86 -3.41 -10.23
N LEU A 106 6.89 -2.52 -10.16
CA LEU A 106 5.56 -2.72 -10.71
C LEU A 106 5.48 -2.80 -12.26
N PRO A 107 6.27 -2.02 -13.04
CA PRO A 107 6.45 -2.25 -14.49
C PRO A 107 7.24 -3.54 -14.80
N MET A 108 7.97 -4.07 -13.82
CA MET A 108 8.87 -5.21 -14.00
C MET A 108 8.14 -6.55 -13.77
N LEU A 109 7.13 -6.58 -12.91
CA LEU A 109 6.21 -7.72 -12.76
C LEU A 109 5.30 -7.87 -13.98
N SER A 110 4.83 -6.78 -14.55
CA SER A 110 3.93 -6.83 -15.71
C SER A 110 4.65 -7.21 -17.01
N THR A 111 5.96 -6.96 -17.12
CA THR A 111 6.80 -7.48 -18.21
C THR A 111 7.14 -8.97 -18.09
N MET A 112 7.00 -9.59 -16.91
CA MET A 112 7.12 -11.05 -16.74
C MET A 112 5.91 -11.83 -17.28
N TRP A 113 4.76 -11.17 -17.48
CA TRP A 113 3.54 -11.72 -18.08
C TRP A 113 3.46 -11.55 -19.61
N ILE A 114 4.42 -10.88 -20.24
CA ILE A 114 4.52 -10.73 -21.70
C ILE A 114 5.25 -11.95 -22.32
N LYS A 115 5.22 -13.11 -21.65
CA LYS A 115 5.65 -14.40 -22.20
C LYS A 115 4.57 -15.45 -22.06
#